data_AF-A0A1Y3BKS0-F1
#
_entry.id   AF-A0A1Y3BKS0-F1
#
_cell.length_a   1.000
_cell.length_b   1.000
_cell.length_c   1.000
_cell.angle_alpha   90.00
_cell.angle_beta   90.00
_cell.angle_gamma   90.00
#
_symmetry.space_group_name_H-M   'P 1'
#
loop_
_entity.id
_entity.type
_entity.pdbx_description
1 polymer ?
#
loop_
_entity_poly.entity_id
_entity_poly.type
_entity_poly.pdbx_seq_one_letter_code
_entity_poly.pdbx_strand_id
1 'polypeptide(L)'
;MINSNFHDFARLRQPLQSAIRDNLLNGQDRADVRADIETMIANNRTLLTDIVANIRPATGVDHIESFRNFVRETLIKFFNQIMRSNNDETFEKDLTDAVKHLVNAYLHFCDACFDDPSNARSALITRFITEYADMADQEFRDFLTQIITRRIDRWAEFDFVVDGELDAEIRSYIVRQSQPNNDGPSNSLDSLEDMEFSDACSDMPPSTSSTHLMQATSSESRPLRPAPVTNQIRNNNQESIDWQTVVPNEWVPIIKEDIQKQKSIDNDHQTSFSDAYLNGMSKKRRLEHDHQQQQQSNKQMK
;
A
#
# COMPACT_ATOMS: atom_id res chain seq x y z
N MET A 1 -14.24 -22.90 10.31
CA MET A 1 -13.39 -22.71 11.50
C MET A 1 -12.17 -21.85 11.14
N ILE A 2 -12.35 -20.54 10.95
CA ILE A 2 -11.24 -19.58 10.89
C ILE A 2 -11.65 -18.36 11.73
N ASN A 3 -11.80 -18.59 13.03
CA ASN A 3 -11.63 -17.56 14.03
C ASN A 3 -10.26 -17.84 14.67
N SER A 4 -9.20 -17.67 13.89
CA SER A 4 -7.88 -17.51 14.47
C SER A 4 -7.89 -16.14 15.11
N ASN A 5 -7.97 -16.13 16.45
CA ASN A 5 -7.69 -14.97 17.25
C ASN A 5 -6.41 -14.29 16.74
N PHE A 6 -6.53 -13.14 16.04
CA PHE A 6 -5.43 -12.20 15.78
C PHE A 6 -5.03 -11.52 17.10
N HIS A 7 -4.77 -12.31 18.14
CA HIS A 7 -4.40 -11.82 19.44
C HIS A 7 -2.90 -11.52 19.46
N ASP A 8 -2.65 -10.21 19.28
CA ASP A 8 -1.58 -9.43 19.88
C ASP A 8 -0.26 -9.46 19.10
N PHE A 9 -0.18 -8.62 18.05
CA PHE A 9 1.07 -8.34 17.32
C PHE A 9 2.22 -7.95 18.27
N ALA A 10 1.90 -7.40 19.45
CA ALA A 10 2.83 -7.19 20.55
C ALA A 10 3.71 -8.42 20.86
N ARG A 11 3.14 -9.63 20.80
CA ARG A 11 3.85 -10.88 21.10
C ARG A 11 4.85 -11.29 20.02
N LEU A 12 4.79 -10.69 18.83
CA LEU A 12 5.73 -10.98 17.76
C LEU A 12 7.09 -10.31 17.98
N ARG A 13 7.24 -9.40 18.96
CA ARG A 13 8.51 -8.69 19.19
C ARG A 13 9.67 -9.64 19.41
N GLN A 14 9.59 -10.51 20.41
CA GLN A 14 10.67 -11.45 20.74
C GLN A 14 10.93 -12.46 19.61
N PRO A 15 9.90 -13.12 19.02
CA PRO A 15 10.10 -14.01 17.87
C PRO A 15 10.76 -13.32 16.68
N LEU A 16 10.32 -12.11 16.32
CA LEU A 16 10.85 -11.38 15.17
C LEU A 16 12.28 -10.90 15.40
N GLN A 17 12.58 -10.39 16.60
CA GLN A 17 13.95 -10.01 16.97
C GLN A 17 14.88 -11.22 17.01
N SER A 18 14.43 -12.38 17.52
CA SER A 18 15.21 -13.63 17.46
C SER A 18 15.46 -14.03 16.02
N ALA A 19 14.43 -14.05 15.17
CA ALA A 19 14.57 -14.41 13.77
C ALA A 19 15.54 -13.49 13.03
N ILE A 20 15.53 -12.18 13.29
CA ILE A 20 16.51 -11.24 12.73
C ILE A 20 17.92 -11.57 13.23
N ARG A 21 18.12 -11.81 14.53
CA ARG A 21 19.43 -12.20 15.06
C ARG A 21 19.94 -13.48 14.39
N ASP A 22 19.09 -14.49 14.28
CA ASP A 22 19.46 -15.81 13.79
C ASP A 22 19.76 -15.80 12.28
N ASN A 23 18.94 -15.11 11.48
CA ASN A 23 19.03 -15.15 10.02
C ASN A 23 19.87 -14.02 9.41
N LEU A 24 19.95 -12.85 10.06
CA LEU A 24 20.68 -11.69 9.55
C LEU A 24 21.97 -11.43 10.33
N LEU A 25 21.96 -11.57 11.66
CA LEU A 25 23.09 -11.19 12.53
C LEU A 25 23.97 -12.36 12.96
N ASN A 26 23.74 -13.57 12.43
CA ASN A 26 24.47 -14.79 12.79
C ASN A 26 24.49 -15.05 14.31
N GLY A 27 23.37 -14.77 14.99
CA GLY A 27 23.19 -14.93 16.44
C GLY A 27 23.81 -13.83 17.31
N GLN A 28 24.36 -12.76 16.72
CA GLN A 28 24.94 -11.65 17.49
C GLN A 28 23.87 -10.71 18.05
N ASP A 29 24.00 -10.35 19.33
CA ASP A 29 23.09 -9.41 19.99
C ASP A 29 23.55 -7.96 19.76
N ARG A 30 23.28 -7.46 18.55
CA ARG A 30 23.45 -6.04 18.18
C ARG A 30 22.15 -5.44 17.68
N ALA A 31 21.96 -4.15 17.95
CA ALA A 31 20.76 -3.43 17.50
C ALA A 31 20.91 -2.81 16.10
N ASP A 32 22.14 -2.59 15.63
CA ASP A 32 22.40 -2.06 14.29
C ASP A 32 22.68 -3.19 13.30
N VAL A 33 21.93 -3.21 12.19
CA VAL A 33 22.00 -4.26 11.17
C VAL A 33 22.75 -3.83 9.91
N ARG A 34 23.26 -2.59 9.83
CA ARG A 34 23.79 -2.00 8.58
C ARG A 34 24.82 -2.88 7.87
N ALA A 35 25.86 -3.31 8.57
CA ALA A 35 26.95 -4.10 7.97
C ALA A 35 26.44 -5.45 7.41
N ASP A 36 25.46 -6.06 8.06
CA ASP A 36 24.87 -7.34 7.63
C ASP A 36 24.01 -7.16 6.39
N ILE A 37 23.24 -6.07 6.32
CA ILE A 37 22.45 -5.75 5.12
C ILE A 37 23.35 -5.43 3.95
N GLU A 38 24.44 -4.68 4.16
CA GLU A 38 25.42 -4.42 3.11
C GLU A 38 26.05 -5.72 2.59
N THR A 39 26.37 -6.64 3.49
CA THR A 39 26.87 -7.98 3.14
C THR A 39 25.81 -8.79 2.38
N MET A 40 24.55 -8.79 2.86
CA MET A 40 23.43 -9.46 2.20
C MET A 40 23.20 -8.93 0.78
N ILE A 41 23.25 -7.62 0.59
CA ILE A 41 23.09 -6.97 -0.72
C ILE A 41 24.25 -7.30 -1.65
N ALA A 42 25.49 -7.34 -1.12
CA ALA A 42 26.65 -7.76 -1.90
C ALA A 42 26.53 -9.21 -2.37
N ASN A 43 26.08 -10.11 -1.49
CA ASN A 43 25.90 -11.53 -1.79
C ASN A 43 24.74 -11.78 -2.78
N ASN A 44 23.70 -10.96 -2.77
CA ASN A 44 22.51 -11.09 -3.63
C ASN A 44 22.51 -10.13 -4.83
N ARG A 45 23.68 -9.65 -5.26
CA ARG A 45 23.78 -8.60 -6.30
C ARG A 45 23.11 -8.98 -7.63
N THR A 46 23.30 -10.22 -8.10
CA THR A 46 22.71 -10.70 -9.35
C THR A 46 21.19 -10.73 -9.24
N LEU A 47 20.68 -11.32 -8.16
CA LEU A 47 19.24 -11.40 -7.88
C LEU A 47 18.58 -10.00 -7.84
N LEU A 48 19.18 -9.05 -7.12
CA LEU A 48 18.66 -7.67 -7.05
C LEU A 48 18.68 -6.97 -8.42
N THR A 49 19.65 -7.31 -9.28
CA THR A 49 19.70 -6.80 -10.65
C THR A 49 18.58 -7.40 -11.50
N ASP A 50 18.39 -8.72 -11.41
CA ASP A 50 17.40 -9.44 -12.20
C ASP A 50 15.96 -9.05 -11.85
N ILE A 51 15.68 -8.71 -10.58
CA ILE A 51 14.37 -8.20 -10.15
C ILE A 51 13.98 -6.92 -10.93
N VAL A 52 14.93 -6.07 -11.33
CA VAL A 52 14.62 -4.78 -11.96
C VAL A 52 14.99 -4.67 -13.44
N ALA A 53 15.81 -5.58 -13.97
CA ALA A 53 16.48 -5.44 -15.28
C ALA A 53 15.57 -5.21 -16.51
N ASN A 54 14.30 -5.61 -16.46
CA ASN A 54 13.37 -5.47 -17.60
C ASN A 54 12.25 -4.44 -17.37
N ILE A 55 12.37 -3.61 -16.34
CA ILE A 55 11.41 -2.55 -16.06
C ILE A 55 11.97 -1.25 -16.62
N ARG A 56 11.16 -0.52 -17.39
CA ARG A 56 11.60 0.69 -18.06
C ARG A 56 11.87 1.82 -17.03
N PRO A 57 13.13 2.26 -16.85
CA PRO A 57 13.45 3.32 -15.90
C PRO A 57 12.93 4.68 -16.37
N ALA A 58 12.76 5.58 -15.41
CA ALA A 58 12.56 6.99 -15.69
C ALA A 58 13.76 7.58 -16.43
N THR A 59 13.52 8.64 -17.20
CA THR A 59 14.57 9.27 -18.02
C THR A 59 15.80 9.65 -17.19
N GLY A 60 16.95 9.10 -17.57
CA GLY A 60 18.25 9.37 -16.93
C GLY A 60 18.45 8.69 -15.57
N VAL A 61 17.60 7.75 -15.16
CA VAL A 61 17.72 7.02 -13.90
C VAL A 61 18.48 5.71 -14.08
N ASP A 62 19.50 5.49 -13.25
CA ASP A 62 20.12 4.19 -13.05
C ASP A 62 19.26 3.38 -12.07
N HIS A 63 18.24 2.69 -12.59
CA HIS A 63 17.29 1.95 -11.77
C HIS A 63 17.91 0.77 -11.02
N ILE A 64 19.02 0.19 -11.51
CA ILE A 64 19.70 -0.93 -10.84
C ILE A 64 20.36 -0.41 -9.57
N GLU A 65 21.18 0.64 -9.68
CA GLU A 65 21.85 1.18 -8.49
C GLU A 65 20.85 1.88 -7.56
N SER A 66 19.84 2.56 -8.11
CA SER A 66 18.75 3.17 -7.33
C SER A 66 18.00 2.12 -6.52
N PHE A 67 17.68 0.96 -7.10
CA PHE A 67 17.01 -0.13 -6.38
C PHE A 67 17.89 -0.72 -5.27
N ARG A 68 19.19 -0.89 -5.52
CA ARG A 68 20.13 -1.36 -4.49
C ARG A 68 20.23 -0.38 -3.31
N ASN A 69 20.27 0.92 -3.59
CA ASN A 69 20.26 1.97 -2.56
C ASN A 69 18.94 1.96 -1.78
N PHE A 70 17.81 1.88 -2.49
CA PHE A 70 16.49 1.81 -1.90
C PHE A 70 16.36 0.60 -0.96
N VAL A 71 16.69 -0.61 -1.42
CA VAL A 71 16.66 -1.83 -0.61
C VAL A 71 17.58 -1.70 0.61
N ARG A 72 18.79 -1.16 0.44
CA ARG A 72 19.76 -0.94 1.53
C ARG A 72 19.15 -0.09 2.64
N GLU A 73 18.80 1.15 2.33
CA GLU A 73 18.39 2.09 3.37
C GLU A 73 17.03 1.72 3.96
N THR A 74 16.10 1.22 3.13
CA THR A 74 14.76 0.84 3.58
C THR A 74 14.79 -0.37 4.52
N LEU A 75 15.56 -1.42 4.21
CA LEU A 75 15.68 -2.57 5.10
C LEU A 75 16.44 -2.22 6.39
N ILE A 76 17.48 -1.38 6.32
CA ILE A 76 18.20 -0.90 7.51
C ILE A 76 17.23 -0.20 8.45
N LYS A 77 16.42 0.73 7.95
CA LYS A 77 15.43 1.45 8.75
C LYS A 77 14.40 0.51 9.37
N PHE A 78 13.83 -0.37 8.56
CA PHE A 78 12.82 -1.32 9.00
C PHE A 78 13.31 -2.25 10.11
N PHE A 79 14.45 -2.91 9.90
CA PHE A 79 14.99 -3.84 10.88
C PHE A 79 15.54 -3.12 12.12
N ASN A 80 16.18 -1.97 11.98
CA ASN A 80 16.60 -1.18 13.15
C ASN A 80 15.40 -0.72 13.98
N GLN A 81 14.27 -0.37 13.36
CA GLN A 81 13.04 -0.02 14.07
C GLN A 81 12.53 -1.22 14.89
N ILE A 82 12.46 -2.41 14.30
CA ILE A 82 12.08 -3.65 15.01
C ILE A 82 13.05 -3.98 16.16
N MET A 83 14.35 -3.87 15.92
CA MET A 83 15.38 -4.22 16.90
C MET A 83 15.45 -3.23 18.07
N ARG A 84 15.06 -1.96 17.87
CA ARG A 84 15.03 -0.93 18.91
C ARG A 84 13.75 -0.94 19.75
N SER A 85 12.70 -1.61 19.31
CA SER A 85 11.48 -1.74 20.11
C SER A 85 11.75 -2.57 21.37
N ASN A 86 11.51 -1.94 22.52
CA ASN A 86 11.79 -2.54 23.83
C ASN A 86 10.52 -2.83 24.64
N ASN A 87 9.36 -2.33 24.20
CA ASN A 87 8.09 -2.46 24.89
C ASN A 87 7.09 -3.24 24.03
N ASP A 88 6.51 -4.31 24.57
CA ASP A 88 5.47 -5.09 23.91
C ASP A 88 4.22 -4.23 23.65
N GLU A 89 3.88 -3.30 24.54
CA GLU A 89 2.67 -2.46 24.43
C GLU A 89 2.73 -1.46 23.26
N THR A 90 3.93 -1.01 22.87
CA THR A 90 4.10 -0.10 21.71
C THR A 90 4.50 -0.84 20.45
N PHE A 91 4.96 -2.08 20.56
CA PHE A 91 5.52 -2.82 19.44
C PHE A 91 4.52 -3.02 18.29
N GLU A 92 3.24 -3.28 18.58
CA GLU A 92 2.22 -3.39 17.53
C GLU A 92 2.15 -2.12 16.69
N LYS A 93 2.15 -0.96 17.34
CA LYS A 93 2.14 0.34 16.66
C LYS A 93 3.44 0.56 15.90
N ASP A 94 4.59 0.32 16.55
CA ASP A 94 5.91 0.51 15.93
C ASP A 94 6.07 -0.36 14.68
N LEU A 95 5.62 -1.62 14.73
CA LEU A 95 5.64 -2.56 13.60
C LEU A 95 4.67 -2.11 12.51
N THR A 96 3.46 -1.69 12.88
CA THR A 96 2.48 -1.18 11.93
C THR A 96 3.00 0.06 11.20
N ASP A 97 3.62 0.99 11.92
CA ASP A 97 4.20 2.21 11.35
C ASP A 97 5.42 1.87 10.47
N ALA A 98 6.24 0.89 10.85
CA ALA A 98 7.34 0.38 10.02
C ALA A 98 6.83 -0.22 8.69
N VAL A 99 5.77 -1.03 8.74
CA VAL A 99 5.16 -1.63 7.54
C VAL A 99 4.52 -0.58 6.65
N LYS A 100 3.82 0.41 7.22
CA LYS A 100 3.28 1.55 6.46
C LYS A 100 4.38 2.34 5.78
N HIS A 101 5.49 2.60 6.48
CA HIS A 101 6.65 3.24 5.90
C HIS A 101 7.20 2.44 4.72
N LEU A 102 7.33 1.10 4.83
CA LEU A 102 7.76 0.26 3.71
C LEU A 102 6.86 0.41 2.47
N VAL A 103 5.55 0.36 2.67
CA VAL A 103 4.58 0.48 1.56
C VAL A 103 4.67 1.86 0.92
N ASN A 104 4.69 2.93 1.71
CA ASN A 104 4.80 4.29 1.16
C ASN A 104 6.15 4.54 0.48
N ALA A 105 7.26 4.10 1.09
CA ALA A 105 8.60 4.18 0.52
C ALA A 105 8.67 3.46 -0.84
N TYR A 106 8.05 2.28 -0.94
CA TYR A 106 7.94 1.52 -2.17
C TYR A 106 7.15 2.26 -3.27
N LEU A 107 6.03 2.90 -2.91
CA LEU A 107 5.23 3.69 -3.84
C LEU A 107 6.02 4.90 -4.37
N HIS A 108 6.63 5.70 -3.48
CA HIS A 108 7.48 6.82 -3.86
C HIS A 108 8.67 6.38 -4.72
N PHE A 109 9.26 5.23 -4.42
CA PHE A 109 10.37 4.69 -5.21
C PHE A 109 9.92 4.35 -6.62
N CYS A 110 8.76 3.69 -6.77
CA CYS A 110 8.22 3.35 -8.09
C CYS A 110 7.94 4.62 -8.91
N ASP A 111 7.35 5.64 -8.29
CA ASP A 111 7.04 6.92 -8.92
C ASP A 111 8.30 7.70 -9.33
N ALA A 112 9.37 7.62 -8.55
CA ALA A 112 10.61 8.34 -8.83
C ALA A 112 11.53 7.60 -9.81
N CYS A 113 11.45 6.27 -9.87
CA CYS A 113 12.44 5.43 -10.55
C CYS A 113 11.99 4.93 -11.94
N PHE A 114 10.69 4.88 -12.25
CA PHE A 114 10.19 4.23 -13.48
C PHE A 114 9.25 5.14 -14.30
N ASP A 115 9.25 4.93 -15.63
CA ASP A 115 8.36 5.65 -16.56
C ASP A 115 6.88 5.26 -16.38
N ASP A 116 6.61 4.02 -15.95
CA ASP A 116 5.27 3.50 -15.64
C ASP A 116 5.28 2.89 -14.21
N PRO A 117 4.95 3.70 -13.18
CA PRO A 117 4.98 3.25 -11.79
C PRO A 117 3.95 2.16 -11.48
N SER A 118 2.79 2.15 -12.15
CA SER A 118 1.76 1.13 -11.92
C SER A 118 2.21 -0.24 -12.43
N ASN A 119 2.77 -0.30 -13.63
CA ASN A 119 3.35 -1.53 -14.15
C ASN A 119 4.57 -1.98 -13.32
N ALA A 120 5.45 -1.03 -12.94
CA ALA A 120 6.60 -1.33 -12.11
C ALA A 120 6.20 -1.97 -10.77
N ARG A 121 5.15 -1.45 -10.12
CA ARG A 121 4.64 -2.00 -8.85
C ARG A 121 4.26 -3.46 -8.96
N SER A 122 3.45 -3.82 -9.96
CA SER A 122 3.03 -5.22 -10.16
C SER A 122 4.21 -6.13 -10.55
N ALA A 123 5.09 -5.65 -11.44
CA ALA A 123 6.23 -6.42 -11.93
C ALA A 123 7.24 -6.74 -10.83
N LEU A 124 7.58 -5.78 -9.98
CA LEU A 124 8.51 -5.97 -8.86
C LEU A 124 7.97 -6.96 -7.83
N ILE A 125 6.68 -6.85 -7.45
CA ILE A 125 6.02 -7.79 -6.53
C ILE A 125 6.07 -9.21 -7.11
N THR A 126 5.68 -9.36 -8.38
CA THR A 126 5.65 -10.66 -9.05
C THR A 126 7.03 -11.30 -9.07
N ARG A 127 8.07 -10.54 -9.43
CA ARG A 127 9.45 -11.02 -9.46
C ARG A 127 9.94 -11.38 -8.07
N PHE A 128 9.70 -10.53 -7.07
CA PHE A 128 10.09 -10.82 -5.69
C PHE A 128 9.48 -12.12 -5.18
N ILE A 129 8.17 -12.33 -5.40
CA ILE A 129 7.49 -13.57 -4.99
C ILE A 129 8.01 -14.78 -5.77
N THR A 130 8.29 -14.63 -7.06
CA THR A 130 8.82 -15.72 -7.88
C THR A 130 10.19 -16.18 -7.39
N GLU A 131 11.06 -15.23 -7.00
CA GLU A 131 12.42 -15.52 -6.56
C GLU A 131 12.50 -16.00 -5.11
N TYR A 132 11.70 -15.45 -4.20
CA TYR A 132 11.80 -15.73 -2.76
C TYR A 132 10.75 -16.72 -2.23
N ALA A 133 9.73 -17.06 -3.02
CA ALA A 133 8.77 -18.13 -2.73
C ALA A 133 8.94 -19.30 -3.72
N ASP A 134 10.19 -19.69 -3.98
CA ASP A 134 10.55 -20.80 -4.87
C ASP A 134 10.00 -22.14 -4.35
N MET A 135 9.97 -22.32 -3.03
CA MET A 135 9.40 -23.49 -2.35
C MET A 135 7.87 -23.57 -2.40
N ALA A 136 7.20 -22.47 -2.75
CA ALA A 136 5.74 -22.48 -2.90
C ALA A 136 5.33 -23.13 -4.23
N ASP A 137 4.09 -23.60 -4.32
CA ASP A 137 3.51 -23.98 -5.60
C ASP A 137 3.07 -22.74 -6.40
N GLN A 138 2.77 -22.95 -7.69
CA GLN A 138 2.40 -21.85 -8.58
C GLN A 138 1.09 -21.18 -8.13
N GLU A 139 0.12 -21.96 -7.66
CA GLU A 139 -1.17 -21.45 -7.20
C GLU A 139 -1.01 -20.50 -6.01
N PHE A 140 -0.16 -20.86 -5.03
CA PHE A 140 0.12 -19.99 -3.89
C PHE A 140 0.90 -18.74 -4.29
N ARG A 141 1.87 -18.84 -5.21
CA ARG A 141 2.58 -17.66 -5.74
C ARG A 141 1.64 -16.70 -6.46
N ASP A 142 0.74 -17.21 -7.29
CA ASP A 142 -0.24 -16.39 -8.01
C ASP A 142 -1.22 -15.72 -7.03
N PHE A 143 -1.63 -16.46 -6.00
CA PHE A 143 -2.46 -15.93 -4.93
C PHE A 143 -1.78 -14.82 -4.13
N LEU A 144 -0.53 -15.02 -3.69
CA LEU A 144 0.26 -14.00 -3.00
C LEU A 144 0.45 -12.75 -3.86
N THR A 145 0.80 -12.95 -5.13
CA THR A 145 0.99 -11.86 -6.09
C THR A 145 -0.31 -11.06 -6.24
N GLN A 146 -1.43 -11.74 -6.44
CA GLN A 146 -2.72 -11.08 -6.58
C GLN A 146 -3.13 -10.31 -5.31
N ILE A 147 -2.92 -10.88 -4.13
CA ILE A 147 -3.27 -10.20 -2.87
C ILE A 147 -2.37 -8.99 -2.63
N ILE A 148 -1.05 -9.15 -2.74
CA ILE A 148 -0.09 -8.09 -2.43
C ILE A 148 -0.26 -6.94 -3.43
N THR A 149 -0.35 -7.23 -4.74
CA THR A 149 -0.58 -6.21 -5.77
C THR A 149 -1.89 -5.46 -5.54
N ARG A 150 -3.03 -6.16 -5.36
CA ARG A 150 -4.33 -5.49 -5.10
C ARG A 150 -4.33 -4.66 -3.83
N ARG A 151 -3.62 -5.09 -2.79
CA ARG A 151 -3.51 -4.34 -1.54
C ARG A 151 -2.68 -3.08 -1.72
N ILE A 152 -1.57 -3.16 -2.44
CA ILE A 152 -0.71 -2.01 -2.76
C ILE A 152 -1.43 -1.01 -3.67
N ASP A 153 -2.14 -1.48 -4.70
CA ASP A 153 -2.90 -0.60 -5.60
C ASP A 153 -4.02 0.13 -4.83
N ARG A 154 -4.77 -0.59 -4.01
CA ARG A 154 -5.79 0.02 -3.14
C ARG A 154 -5.16 1.02 -2.16
N TRP A 155 -4.02 0.68 -1.57
CA TRP A 155 -3.32 1.59 -0.66
C TRP A 155 -2.91 2.88 -1.40
N ALA A 156 -2.37 2.74 -2.61
CA ALA A 156 -1.99 3.86 -3.45
C ALA A 156 -3.16 4.79 -3.80
N GLU A 157 -4.35 4.23 -4.00
CA GLU A 157 -5.55 4.99 -4.36
C GLU A 157 -6.19 5.73 -3.17
N PHE A 158 -6.20 5.12 -1.97
CA PHE A 158 -7.04 5.60 -0.86
C PHE A 158 -6.28 6.05 0.39
N ASP A 159 -5.12 5.43 0.67
CA ASP A 159 -4.40 5.61 1.94
C ASP A 159 -3.01 6.23 1.76
N PHE A 160 -2.56 6.41 0.51
CA PHE A 160 -1.26 6.99 0.22
C PHE A 160 -1.22 8.47 0.63
N VAL A 161 -0.33 8.77 1.57
CA VAL A 161 -0.04 10.12 2.01
C VAL A 161 1.19 10.61 1.27
N VAL A 162 1.03 11.68 0.48
CA VAL A 162 2.18 12.40 -0.10
C VAL A 162 2.91 13.10 1.04
N ASP A 163 3.93 12.44 1.54
CA ASP A 163 4.82 12.97 2.56
C ASP A 163 6.05 13.58 1.87
N GLY A 164 6.21 14.89 1.97
CA GLY A 164 7.32 15.60 1.33
C GLY A 164 8.69 15.25 1.90
N GLU A 165 8.76 14.85 3.18
CA GLU A 165 10.01 14.40 3.80
C GLU A 165 10.39 13.02 3.27
N LEU A 166 9.44 12.09 3.24
CA LEU A 166 9.65 10.76 2.66
C LEU A 166 9.97 10.84 1.16
N ASP A 167 9.27 11.69 0.40
CA ASP A 167 9.56 11.87 -1.02
C ASP A 167 10.99 12.37 -1.25
N ALA A 168 11.44 13.37 -0.48
CA ALA A 168 12.81 13.87 -0.55
C ALA A 168 13.83 12.80 -0.16
N GLU A 169 13.53 12.01 0.88
CA GLU A 169 14.35 10.88 1.29
C GLU A 169 14.50 9.84 0.17
N ILE A 170 13.39 9.35 -0.39
CA ILE A 170 13.42 8.33 -1.44
C ILE A 170 14.12 8.85 -2.70
N ARG A 171 13.92 10.13 -3.05
CA ARG A 171 14.65 10.77 -4.16
C ARG A 171 16.15 10.81 -3.93
N SER A 172 16.63 10.88 -2.69
CA SER A 172 18.06 10.82 -2.40
C SER A 172 18.70 9.47 -2.72
N TYR A 173 17.90 8.40 -2.80
CA TYR A 173 18.36 7.07 -3.17
C TYR A 173 18.46 6.89 -4.70
N ILE A 174 17.82 7.77 -5.48
CA ILE A 174 17.79 7.69 -6.94
C ILE A 174 19.10 8.17 -7.53
N VAL A 175 19.81 7.26 -8.18
CA VAL A 175 21.04 7.54 -8.93
C VAL A 175 20.67 7.95 -10.34
N ARG A 176 21.16 9.12 -10.77
CA ARG A 176 21.03 9.58 -12.14
C ARG A 176 22.30 9.22 -12.91
N GLN A 177 22.13 8.60 -14.08
CA GLN A 177 23.24 8.38 -14.98
C GLN A 177 23.75 9.75 -15.41
N SER A 178 25.03 10.02 -15.14
CA SER A 178 25.69 11.18 -15.72
C SER A 178 25.57 11.08 -17.22
N GLN A 179 24.75 11.95 -17.81
CA GLN A 179 24.72 12.11 -19.25
C GLN A 179 26.17 12.36 -19.67
N PRO A 180 26.76 11.57 -20.59
CA PRO A 180 28.09 11.88 -21.08
C PRO A 180 27.97 13.26 -21.72
N ASN A 181 28.52 14.27 -21.04
CA ASN A 181 28.78 15.56 -21.65
C ASN A 181 29.61 15.23 -22.89
N ASN A 182 28.98 15.38 -24.04
CA ASN A 182 29.67 15.33 -25.32
C ASN A 182 30.40 16.66 -25.49
N ASP A 183 31.23 17.04 -24.51
CA ASP A 183 32.24 18.06 -24.65
C ASP A 183 33.38 17.38 -25.40
N GLY A 184 33.31 17.46 -26.73
CA GLY A 184 34.32 16.93 -27.62
C GLY A 184 35.71 17.45 -27.26
N PRO A 185 36.78 16.67 -27.55
CA PRO A 185 38.13 17.07 -27.23
C PRO A 185 38.50 18.29 -28.07
N SER A 186 38.62 19.46 -27.43
CA SER A 186 39.32 20.59 -28.02
C SER A 186 40.80 20.22 -28.04
N ASN A 187 41.21 19.57 -29.12
CA ASN A 187 42.60 19.29 -29.43
C ASN A 187 43.34 20.62 -29.55
N SER A 188 44.27 20.85 -28.61
CA SER A 188 45.38 21.76 -28.79
C SER A 188 46.24 21.32 -29.98
N LEU A 189 46.43 22.20 -30.97
CA LEU A 189 47.72 22.34 -31.65
C LEU A 189 47.74 23.63 -32.49
N ASP A 190 48.67 24.50 -32.08
CA ASP A 190 49.54 25.34 -32.89
C ASP A 190 48.92 26.47 -33.73
N SER A 191 49.19 27.71 -33.31
CA SER A 191 49.68 28.80 -34.17
C SER A 191 50.10 29.98 -33.29
N LEU A 192 51.41 30.10 -33.05
CA LEU A 192 52.07 31.38 -32.83
C LEU A 192 52.06 32.13 -34.17
N GLU A 193 51.46 33.32 -34.23
CA GLU A 193 52.05 34.51 -34.88
C GLU A 193 51.17 35.75 -34.66
N ASP A 194 51.84 36.84 -34.31
CA ASP A 194 51.38 38.23 -34.34
C ASP A 194 50.61 38.56 -35.63
N MET A 195 49.58 39.39 -35.54
CA MET A 195 49.63 40.75 -36.11
C MET A 195 48.36 41.55 -35.77
N GLU A 196 48.60 42.73 -35.21
CA GLU A 196 47.72 43.86 -34.93
C GLU A 196 47.06 44.42 -36.21
N PHE A 197 45.76 44.77 -36.19
CA PHE A 197 45.23 46.04 -36.74
C PHE A 197 43.73 46.29 -36.44
N SER A 198 43.47 47.45 -35.80
CA SER A 198 42.37 48.43 -35.92
C SER A 198 40.88 48.03 -36.03
N ASP A 199 40.10 48.49 -35.04
CA ASP A 199 39.11 49.58 -35.13
C ASP A 199 38.02 49.56 -36.23
N ALA A 200 36.74 49.43 -35.84
CA ALA A 200 35.62 50.29 -36.30
C ALA A 200 34.24 49.80 -35.79
N CYS A 201 33.45 50.75 -35.31
CA CYS A 201 32.03 50.68 -34.94
C CYS A 201 31.08 50.16 -36.04
N SER A 202 29.96 49.53 -35.63
CA SER A 202 28.56 49.93 -35.93
C SER A 202 27.61 48.85 -35.40
N ASP A 203 26.70 49.17 -34.49
CA ASP A 203 25.34 49.72 -34.69
C ASP A 203 24.28 48.69 -35.11
N MET A 204 23.24 48.67 -34.27
CA MET A 204 21.97 47.93 -34.25
C MET A 204 20.91 48.68 -35.13
N PRO A 205 19.57 48.42 -35.16
CA PRO A 205 18.65 47.26 -35.21
C PRO A 205 17.72 47.35 -36.50
N PRO A 206 16.36 47.21 -36.44
CA PRO A 206 15.47 46.07 -36.18
C PRO A 206 14.59 45.69 -37.40
N SER A 207 13.78 44.64 -37.30
CA SER A 207 12.48 44.63 -37.98
C SER A 207 11.39 43.83 -37.27
N THR A 208 10.31 44.56 -37.05
CA THR A 208 8.95 44.23 -36.60
C THR A 208 8.19 43.33 -37.56
N SER A 209 7.27 42.50 -37.04
CA SER A 209 5.83 42.61 -37.38
C SER A 209 4.96 41.64 -36.57
N SER A 210 4.04 42.23 -35.80
CA SER A 210 2.83 41.62 -35.25
C SER A 210 1.81 41.36 -36.37
N THR A 211 0.90 40.39 -36.19
CA THR A 211 -0.55 40.54 -36.47
C THR A 211 -1.31 39.29 -35.98
N HIS A 212 -2.26 39.45 -35.04
CA HIS A 212 -3.74 39.36 -35.24
C HIS A 212 -4.29 37.92 -35.15
N LEU A 213 -5.47 37.59 -34.58
CA LEU A 213 -6.53 38.24 -33.80
C LEU A 213 -7.64 37.16 -33.60
N MET A 214 -8.60 37.42 -32.68
CA MET A 214 -9.99 36.88 -32.64
C MET A 214 -10.16 35.43 -32.10
N GLN A 215 -11.19 35.03 -31.35
CA GLN A 215 -12.39 35.71 -30.80
C GLN A 215 -12.98 34.86 -29.67
N ALA A 216 -13.66 35.53 -28.74
CA ALA A 216 -14.52 34.98 -27.72
C ALA A 216 -15.84 34.39 -28.27
N THR A 217 -16.43 33.44 -27.55
CA THR A 217 -17.89 33.41 -27.30
C THR A 217 -18.21 32.73 -25.96
N SER A 218 -19.19 33.32 -25.30
CA SER A 218 -19.69 33.13 -23.94
C SER A 218 -20.78 32.06 -23.82
N SER A 219 -21.23 31.85 -22.56
CA SER A 219 -22.54 31.31 -22.11
C SER A 219 -22.80 29.81 -22.39
N GLU A 220 -23.37 29.01 -21.49
CA GLU A 220 -24.55 29.26 -20.66
C GLU A 220 -24.67 28.25 -19.49
N SER A 221 -25.53 28.58 -18.54
CA SER A 221 -25.65 27.99 -17.19
C SER A 221 -26.75 26.91 -17.08
N ARG A 222 -26.59 26.04 -16.06
CA ARG A 222 -27.62 25.33 -15.23
C ARG A 222 -28.33 24.09 -15.83
N PRO A 223 -28.99 23.22 -15.00
CA PRO A 223 -29.01 23.10 -13.53
C PRO A 223 -28.85 21.67 -12.94
N LEU A 224 -28.52 21.64 -11.64
CA LEU A 224 -28.67 20.56 -10.67
C LEU A 224 -30.12 20.03 -10.56
N ARG A 225 -30.30 18.71 -10.37
CA ARG A 225 -31.40 18.09 -9.58
C ARG A 225 -31.19 16.57 -9.37
N PRO A 226 -31.90 15.91 -8.43
CA PRO A 226 -31.29 15.37 -7.21
C PRO A 226 -31.46 13.84 -7.03
N ALA A 227 -30.69 13.27 -6.10
CA ALA A 227 -30.96 11.95 -5.54
C ALA A 227 -32.28 11.92 -4.76
N PRO A 228 -32.94 10.75 -4.68
CA PRO A 228 -33.68 10.49 -3.46
C PRO A 228 -33.58 9.06 -2.91
N VAL A 229 -33.69 9.04 -1.58
CA VAL A 229 -34.27 8.04 -0.65
C VAL A 229 -33.63 6.67 -0.42
N THR A 230 -32.78 6.66 0.62
CA THR A 230 -32.79 5.65 1.69
C THR A 230 -34.21 5.33 2.15
N ASN A 231 -34.67 4.09 1.93
CA ASN A 231 -35.82 3.53 2.62
C ASN A 231 -35.36 2.66 3.78
N GLN A 232 -35.39 3.25 4.98
CA GLN A 232 -35.60 2.49 6.20
C GLN A 232 -37.04 1.99 6.20
N ILE A 233 -37.27 0.68 6.23
CA ILE A 233 -38.56 0.12 6.60
C ILE A 233 -38.36 -0.80 7.81
N ARG A 234 -38.99 -0.34 8.89
CA ARG A 234 -39.16 -0.95 10.19
C ARG A 234 -40.40 -1.85 10.14
N ASN A 235 -40.25 -3.06 10.66
CA ASN A 235 -41.29 -4.10 10.85
C ASN A 235 -42.63 -3.56 11.39
N ASN A 236 -43.76 -3.94 10.77
CA ASN A 236 -44.72 -4.91 11.31
C ASN A 236 -45.91 -5.11 10.35
N ASN A 237 -46.39 -6.36 10.20
CA ASN A 237 -47.63 -6.79 9.53
C ASN A 237 -47.73 -6.62 8.00
N GLN A 238 -46.96 -7.40 7.24
CA GLN A 238 -47.18 -7.58 5.80
C GLN A 238 -47.58 -9.03 5.52
N GLU A 239 -48.72 -9.20 4.86
CA GLU A 239 -49.12 -10.41 4.14
C GLU A 239 -47.88 -11.02 3.49
N SER A 240 -47.62 -12.30 3.74
CA SER A 240 -46.42 -12.98 3.28
C SER A 240 -46.36 -12.95 1.75
N ILE A 241 -45.65 -11.97 1.21
CA ILE A 241 -45.32 -11.89 -0.21
C ILE A 241 -44.59 -13.21 -0.53
N ASP A 242 -45.11 -13.96 -1.50
CA ASP A 242 -44.50 -15.21 -1.93
C ASP A 242 -43.19 -14.88 -2.67
N TRP A 243 -42.12 -14.74 -1.90
CA TRP A 243 -40.79 -14.31 -2.35
C TRP A 243 -40.25 -15.20 -3.49
N GLN A 244 -40.77 -16.42 -3.62
CA GLN A 244 -40.46 -17.37 -4.68
C GLN A 244 -40.76 -16.81 -6.07
N THR A 245 -41.69 -15.84 -6.18
CA THR A 245 -42.10 -15.23 -7.46
C THR A 245 -41.22 -14.05 -7.89
N VAL A 246 -40.41 -13.47 -6.99
CA VAL A 246 -39.57 -12.30 -7.25
C VAL A 246 -38.08 -12.63 -7.38
N VAL A 247 -37.71 -13.89 -7.15
CA VAL A 247 -36.34 -14.37 -7.31
C VAL A 247 -36.26 -15.38 -8.45
N PRO A 248 -35.12 -15.47 -9.16
CA PRO A 248 -34.91 -16.51 -10.16
C PRO A 248 -35.08 -17.91 -9.55
N ASN A 249 -35.62 -18.85 -10.34
CA ASN A 249 -36.00 -20.19 -9.87
C ASN A 249 -34.82 -20.98 -9.28
N GLU A 250 -33.59 -20.74 -9.76
CA GLU A 250 -32.37 -21.36 -9.27
C GLU A 250 -31.96 -20.90 -7.86
N TRP A 251 -32.46 -19.74 -7.40
CA TRP A 251 -32.21 -19.22 -6.04
C TRP A 251 -33.22 -19.73 -5.02
N VAL A 252 -34.40 -20.16 -5.45
CA VAL A 252 -35.45 -20.68 -4.57
C VAL A 252 -34.97 -21.84 -3.68
N PRO A 253 -34.30 -22.90 -4.17
CA PRO A 253 -33.82 -23.96 -3.29
C PRO A 253 -32.76 -23.47 -2.29
N ILE A 254 -31.88 -22.56 -2.71
CA ILE A 254 -30.80 -22.00 -1.88
C ILE A 254 -31.39 -21.20 -0.71
N ILE A 255 -32.34 -20.32 -1.01
CA ILE A 255 -33.00 -19.46 -0.01
C ILE A 255 -33.88 -20.30 0.92
N LYS A 256 -34.56 -21.35 0.42
CA LYS A 256 -35.31 -22.28 1.28
C LYS A 256 -34.39 -23.00 2.27
N GLU A 257 -33.24 -23.49 1.81
CA GLU A 257 -32.26 -24.14 2.67
C GLU A 257 -31.69 -23.19 3.73
N ASP A 258 -31.40 -21.94 3.35
CA ASP A 258 -30.91 -20.92 4.28
C ASP A 258 -31.95 -20.54 5.35
N ILE A 259 -33.21 -20.34 4.96
CA ILE A 259 -34.32 -20.10 5.90
C ILE A 259 -34.46 -21.28 6.87
N GLN A 260 -34.33 -22.52 6.38
CA GLN A 260 -34.41 -23.70 7.23
C GLN A 260 -33.23 -23.76 8.22
N LYS A 261 -32.01 -23.46 7.76
CA LYS A 261 -30.80 -23.38 8.60
C LYS A 261 -30.92 -22.28 9.66
N GLN A 262 -31.39 -21.09 9.29
CA GLN A 262 -31.63 -20.00 10.24
C GLN A 262 -32.68 -20.38 11.29
N LYS A 263 -33.78 -21.02 10.88
CA LYS A 263 -34.79 -21.52 11.83
C LYS A 263 -34.25 -22.61 12.75
N SER A 264 -33.34 -23.47 12.30
CA SER A 264 -32.69 -24.43 13.21
C SER A 264 -31.75 -23.73 14.19
N ILE A 265 -31.02 -22.71 13.75
CA ILE A 265 -30.10 -21.93 14.60
C ILE A 265 -30.86 -21.11 15.65
N ASP A 266 -32.02 -20.55 15.30
CA ASP A 266 -32.87 -19.81 16.24
C ASP A 266 -33.55 -20.73 17.27
N ASN A 267 -33.81 -22.01 16.92
CA ASN A 267 -34.41 -22.99 17.84
C ASN A 267 -33.36 -23.71 18.72
N ASP A 268 -32.16 -23.93 18.21
CA ASP A 268 -31.03 -24.50 18.96
C ASP A 268 -30.32 -23.41 19.75
N HIS A 269 -30.98 -22.97 20.82
CA HIS A 269 -30.40 -22.19 21.94
C HIS A 269 -29.45 -21.07 21.49
N GLN A 270 -30.05 -19.92 21.16
CA GLN A 270 -29.35 -18.64 21.17
C GLN A 270 -28.54 -18.56 22.47
N THR A 271 -27.22 -18.63 22.36
CA THR A 271 -26.31 -18.56 23.50
C THR A 271 -26.55 -17.19 24.13
N SER A 272 -26.90 -17.18 25.42
CA SER A 272 -27.09 -15.94 26.19
C SER A 272 -25.96 -14.96 25.85
N PHE A 273 -26.33 -13.73 25.49
CA PHE A 273 -25.36 -12.69 25.12
C PHE A 273 -24.20 -12.68 26.11
N SER A 274 -22.97 -12.78 25.60
CA SER A 274 -21.78 -12.77 26.43
C SER A 274 -21.71 -11.47 27.24
N ASP A 275 -21.16 -11.53 28.46
CA ASP A 275 -21.05 -10.38 29.39
C ASP A 275 -20.40 -9.14 28.75
N ALA A 276 -19.54 -9.36 27.75
CA ALA A 276 -18.93 -8.29 26.96
C ALA A 276 -19.96 -7.44 26.19
N TYR A 277 -21.04 -8.06 25.69
CA TYR A 277 -22.12 -7.36 24.99
C TYR A 277 -23.01 -6.55 25.94
N LEU A 278 -23.23 -7.05 27.16
CA LEU A 278 -24.01 -6.34 28.19
C LEU A 278 -23.27 -5.09 28.71
N ASN A 279 -21.95 -5.16 28.84
CA ASN A 279 -21.14 -4.03 29.31
C ASN A 279 -21.08 -2.86 28.32
N GLY A 280 -21.20 -3.12 27.02
CA GLY A 280 -21.26 -2.09 25.98
C GLY A 280 -22.63 -1.42 25.79
N MET A 281 -23.70 -1.96 26.40
CA MET A 281 -25.05 -1.41 26.25
C MET A 281 -25.34 -0.28 27.26
N SER A 282 -26.12 0.71 26.83
CA SER A 282 -26.55 1.81 27.69
C SER A 282 -27.39 1.30 28.88
N LYS A 283 -27.33 1.99 30.02
CA LYS A 283 -28.02 1.58 31.28
C LYS A 283 -29.50 1.24 31.07
N LYS A 284 -30.19 1.97 30.19
CA LYS A 284 -31.60 1.72 29.85
C LYS A 284 -31.81 0.36 29.18
N ARG A 285 -30.94 0.02 28.23
CA ARG A 285 -31.03 -1.21 27.43
C ARG A 285 -30.63 -2.45 28.26
N ARG A 286 -29.75 -2.29 29.26
CA ARG A 286 -29.44 -3.34 30.26
C ARG A 286 -30.64 -3.72 31.10
N LEU A 287 -31.35 -2.73 31.65
CA LEU A 287 -32.52 -2.95 32.51
C LEU A 287 -33.68 -3.63 31.76
N GLU A 288 -33.87 -3.30 30.48
CA GLU A 288 -34.89 -3.95 29.63
C GLU A 288 -34.59 -5.43 29.40
N HIS A 289 -33.32 -5.80 29.23
CA HIS A 289 -32.88 -7.18 29.08
C HIS A 289 -33.07 -7.98 30.37
N ASP A 290 -32.71 -7.42 31.53
CA ASP A 290 -32.91 -8.06 32.84
C ASP A 290 -34.41 -8.29 33.13
N HIS A 291 -35.26 -7.32 32.77
CA HIS A 291 -36.72 -7.47 32.88
C HIS A 291 -37.29 -8.57 31.99
N GLN A 292 -36.74 -8.74 30.77
CA GLN A 292 -37.17 -9.80 29.86
C GLN A 292 -36.75 -11.19 30.34
N GLN A 293 -35.54 -11.33 30.90
CA GLN A 293 -35.09 -12.60 31.49
C GLN A 293 -35.92 -13.01 32.71
N GLN A 294 -36.26 -12.07 33.60
CA GLN A 294 -37.13 -12.37 34.75
C GLN A 294 -38.54 -12.81 34.34
N GLN A 295 -39.09 -12.23 33.27
CA GLN A 295 -40.40 -12.64 32.75
C GLN A 295 -40.38 -14.03 32.09
N GLN A 296 -39.28 -14.40 31.46
CA GLN A 296 -39.11 -15.74 30.88
C GLN A 296 -38.89 -16.81 31.96
N SER A 297 -38.10 -16.52 33.00
CA SER A 297 -37.91 -17.42 34.15
C SER A 297 -39.23 -17.68 34.90
N ASN A 298 -40.04 -16.64 35.14
CA ASN A 298 -41.35 -16.80 35.80
C ASN A 298 -42.39 -17.56 34.95
N LYS A 299 -42.21 -17.65 33.63
CA LYS A 299 -43.09 -18.43 32.74
C LYS A 299 -42.74 -19.92 32.69
N GLN A 300 -41.49 -20.30 32.96
CA GLN A 300 -41.07 -21.70 33.02
C GLN A 300 -41.41 -22.40 34.35
N MET A 301 -41.85 -21.63 35.36
CA MET A 301 -42.14 -22.11 36.71
C MET A 301 -43.65 -22.31 36.97
N LYS A 302 -44.48 -22.28 35.92
CA LYS A 302 -45.94 -22.47 35.97
C LYS A 302 -46.37 -23.64 35.11
#